data_AF-A0A2A2LC36-F1
#
_entry.id   AF-A0A2A2LC36-F1
#
_cell.length_a   1.000
_cell.length_b   1.000
_cell.length_c   1.000
_cell.angle_alpha   90.00
_cell.angle_beta   90.00
_cell.angle_gamma   90.00
#
_symmetry.space_group_name_H-M   'P 1'
#
loop_
_entity.id
_entity.type
_entity.pdbx_description
1 polymer ?
#
loop_
_entity_poly.entity_id
_entity_poly.type
_entity_poly.pdbx_seq_one_letter_code
_entity_poly.pdbx_strand_id
1 'polypeptide(L)'
;MVKNIYKQNTNSVLYDALVLEKFHEYVAELCDTNPNEVYAKLQELREVLLNGSISAHFICRVEDLDAKLFDPSKWMFLNEAGTNIAEPKIPAFLELVDDSSAGKQQVVAVGGSESSFIYQRAFLDFDWQDNAERALVPTMLLTQYLSQCEGPLWIAIRGDGLAYGANIYVRADRKMIELSLYRCAQPAEAYKNTSKIVEDLVNTGKIDVDQLEAAKRSLTFELTSQEGTVISAAQLAIAQQFRNLPKEYMRELCKRIWETGAEDVIKIGGPRVAKLFDPKSFIRAAAVHPSKINEIQKAFPGIETVQLKSLQLKI
;
A
#
# COMPACT_ATOMS: atom_id res chain seq x y z
N MET A 1 -14.60 -17.13 -0.24
CA MET A 1 -13.91 -17.09 1.06
C MET A 1 -12.40 -17.02 0.85
N VAL A 2 -11.85 -15.82 0.68
CA VAL A 2 -10.42 -15.55 0.86
C VAL A 2 -10.29 -14.51 1.98
N LYS A 3 -9.56 -14.86 3.03
CA LYS A 3 -9.36 -14.08 4.26
C LYS A 3 -7.90 -14.19 4.71
N ASN A 4 -6.96 -13.95 3.78
CA ASN A 4 -5.61 -14.52 3.91
C ASN A 4 -4.46 -13.55 3.62
N ILE A 5 -4.60 -12.21 3.65
CA ILE A 5 -3.39 -11.35 3.52
C ILE A 5 -2.64 -11.24 4.84
N TYR A 6 -3.33 -11.18 5.97
CA TYR A 6 -2.71 -10.91 7.28
C TYR A 6 -2.71 -12.13 8.21
N LYS A 7 -2.84 -13.35 7.68
CA LYS A 7 -2.60 -14.58 8.46
C LYS A 7 -1.10 -14.77 8.67
N GLN A 8 -0.72 -15.50 9.72
CA GLN A 8 0.70 -15.67 10.07
C GLN A 8 1.57 -16.26 8.95
N ASN A 9 1.00 -17.11 8.08
CA ASN A 9 1.76 -17.81 7.04
C ASN A 9 1.69 -17.12 5.66
N THR A 10 1.56 -15.79 5.62
CA THR A 10 1.38 -15.04 4.37
C THR A 10 2.58 -14.15 4.11
N ASN A 11 2.85 -13.86 2.84
CA ASN A 11 3.97 -12.99 2.48
C ASN A 11 3.87 -11.60 3.12
N SER A 12 2.67 -11.07 3.36
CA SER A 12 2.51 -9.75 3.97
C SER A 12 2.87 -9.73 5.46
N VAL A 13 2.88 -10.88 6.15
CA VAL A 13 3.35 -11.00 7.53
C VAL A 13 4.81 -11.46 7.55
N LEU A 14 5.16 -12.45 6.73
CA LEU A 14 6.48 -13.07 6.69
C LEU A 14 7.57 -12.22 6.01
N TYR A 15 7.24 -11.11 5.36
CA TYR A 15 8.23 -10.17 4.81
C TYR A 15 8.57 -9.03 5.78
N ASP A 16 7.89 -8.92 6.91
CA ASP A 16 8.06 -7.81 7.83
C ASP A 16 9.27 -8.03 8.76
N ALA A 17 10.19 -7.08 8.78
CA ALA A 17 11.43 -7.17 9.56
C ALA A 17 11.18 -7.23 11.08
N LEU A 18 10.12 -6.57 11.57
CA LEU A 18 9.72 -6.62 12.97
C LEU A 18 9.19 -8.02 13.31
N VAL A 19 8.37 -8.57 12.42
CA VAL A 19 7.81 -9.91 12.57
C VAL A 19 8.92 -10.97 12.61
N LEU A 20 9.94 -10.82 11.76
CA LEU A 20 11.07 -11.75 11.62
C LEU A 20 12.24 -11.51 12.59
N GLU A 21 12.19 -10.49 13.46
CA GLU A 21 13.32 -10.11 14.33
C GLU A 21 13.89 -11.30 15.11
N LYS A 22 13.02 -12.03 15.83
CA LYS A 22 13.42 -13.22 16.60
C LYS A 22 13.91 -14.37 15.72
N PHE A 23 13.43 -14.45 14.49
CA PHE A 23 13.86 -15.46 13.55
C PHE A 23 15.27 -15.17 13.08
N HIS A 24 15.57 -13.91 12.78
CA HIS A 24 16.93 -13.51 12.43
C HIS A 24 17.90 -13.66 13.61
N GLU A 25 17.50 -13.33 14.84
CA GLU A 25 18.32 -13.59 16.03
C GLU A 25 18.64 -15.10 16.18
N TYR A 26 17.61 -15.95 16.07
CA TYR A 26 17.77 -17.41 16.14
C TYR A 26 18.68 -17.96 15.03
N VAL A 27 18.49 -17.52 13.78
CA VAL A 27 19.32 -17.95 12.65
C VAL A 27 20.76 -17.46 12.83
N ALA A 28 20.98 -16.25 13.33
CA ALA A 28 22.32 -15.73 13.62
C ALA A 28 23.03 -16.56 14.69
N GLU A 29 22.35 -16.89 15.80
CA GLU A 29 22.90 -17.77 16.84
C GLU A 29 23.22 -19.18 16.29
N LEU A 30 22.36 -19.74 15.44
CA LEU A 30 22.64 -21.01 14.77
C LEU A 30 23.83 -20.94 13.82
N CYS A 31 24.07 -19.81 13.14
CA CYS A 31 25.26 -19.65 12.30
C CYS A 31 26.54 -19.75 13.13
N ASP A 32 26.54 -19.22 14.36
CA ASP A 32 27.72 -19.26 15.25
C ASP A 32 27.89 -20.63 15.93
N THR A 33 26.77 -21.27 16.32
CA THR A 33 26.78 -22.51 17.12
C THR A 33 26.72 -23.79 16.28
N ASN A 34 25.99 -23.79 15.16
CA ASN A 34 25.78 -24.93 14.29
C ASN A 34 25.62 -24.53 12.80
N PRO A 35 26.67 -23.98 12.16
CA PRO A 35 26.58 -23.45 10.79
C PRO A 35 26.16 -24.51 9.75
N ASN A 36 26.50 -25.79 9.99
CA ASN A 36 26.14 -26.88 9.09
C ASN A 36 24.63 -27.12 9.02
N GLU A 37 23.90 -26.90 10.12
CA GLU A 37 22.43 -27.00 10.11
C GLU A 37 21.80 -25.88 9.29
N VAL A 38 22.28 -24.65 9.43
CA VAL A 38 21.81 -23.51 8.63
C VAL A 38 22.08 -23.77 7.15
N TYR A 39 23.28 -24.23 6.81
CA TYR A 39 23.64 -24.60 5.45
C TYR A 39 22.73 -25.70 4.89
N ALA A 40 22.44 -26.74 5.67
CA ALA A 40 21.53 -27.82 5.27
C ALA A 40 20.12 -27.30 4.97
N LYS A 41 19.56 -26.44 5.84
CA LYS A 41 18.24 -25.80 5.62
C LYS A 41 18.23 -24.90 4.38
N LEU A 42 19.31 -24.18 4.10
CA LEU A 42 19.45 -23.37 2.89
C LEU A 42 19.55 -24.24 1.62
N GLN A 43 20.21 -25.39 1.67
CA GLN A 43 20.20 -26.34 0.55
C GLN A 43 18.81 -26.95 0.35
N GLU A 44 18.10 -27.32 1.42
CA GLU A 44 16.71 -27.79 1.33
C GLU A 44 15.80 -26.72 0.69
N LEU A 45 15.89 -25.46 1.15
CA LEU A 45 15.14 -24.35 0.56
C LEU A 45 15.48 -24.17 -0.93
N ARG A 46 16.77 -24.23 -1.29
CA ARG A 46 17.22 -24.14 -2.67
C ARG A 46 16.64 -25.28 -3.52
N GLU A 47 16.70 -26.52 -3.04
CA GLU A 47 16.13 -27.67 -3.74
C GLU A 47 14.61 -27.52 -3.93
N VAL A 48 13.88 -27.11 -2.89
CA VAL A 48 12.43 -26.87 -2.99
C VAL A 48 12.11 -25.77 -4.00
N LEU A 49 12.85 -24.66 -4.00
CA LEU A 49 12.63 -23.56 -4.94
C LEU A 49 12.94 -23.96 -6.39
N LEU A 50 14.00 -24.74 -6.61
CA LEU A 50 14.41 -25.18 -7.95
C LEU A 50 13.59 -26.37 -8.48
N ASN A 51 13.01 -27.18 -7.59
CA ASN A 51 12.10 -28.26 -7.94
C ASN A 51 10.66 -27.77 -8.16
N GLY A 52 10.34 -26.55 -7.75
CA GLY A 52 9.05 -25.91 -7.99
C GLY A 52 8.88 -25.42 -9.43
N SER A 53 7.64 -25.13 -9.83
CA SER A 53 7.37 -24.49 -11.12
C SER A 53 7.89 -23.05 -11.12
N ILE A 54 8.77 -22.73 -12.08
CA ILE A 54 9.29 -21.37 -12.29
C ILE A 54 8.57 -20.73 -13.47
N SER A 55 7.95 -19.57 -13.26
CA SER A 55 7.42 -18.71 -14.32
C SER A 55 8.41 -17.60 -14.61
N ALA A 56 9.00 -17.62 -15.80
CA ALA A 56 9.89 -16.55 -16.27
C ALA A 56 9.13 -15.64 -17.26
N HIS A 57 9.11 -14.34 -16.97
CA HIS A 57 8.54 -13.32 -17.85
C HIS A 57 9.69 -12.58 -18.57
N PHE A 58 9.71 -12.67 -19.89
CA PHE A 58 10.72 -12.00 -20.72
C PHE A 58 10.15 -10.74 -21.35
N ILE A 59 10.91 -9.65 -21.22
CA ILE A 59 10.53 -8.34 -21.75
C ILE A 59 11.69 -7.88 -22.61
N CYS A 60 11.48 -7.89 -23.91
CA CYS A 60 12.47 -7.46 -24.89
C CYS A 60 11.77 -7.05 -26.18
N ARG A 61 12.50 -6.32 -27.03
CA ARG A 61 12.15 -6.22 -28.44
C ARG A 61 12.59 -7.53 -29.08
N VAL A 62 11.64 -8.34 -29.49
CA VAL A 62 11.89 -9.69 -30.02
C VAL A 62 12.79 -9.61 -31.27
N GLU A 63 12.71 -8.49 -31.99
CA GLU A 63 13.49 -8.21 -33.20
C GLU A 63 14.99 -8.06 -32.92
N ASP A 64 15.40 -7.75 -31.69
CA ASP A 64 16.81 -7.61 -31.31
C ASP A 64 17.45 -8.94 -30.85
N LEU A 65 16.65 -10.01 -30.73
CA LEU A 65 17.15 -11.30 -30.25
C LEU A 65 17.95 -12.02 -31.34
N ASP A 66 19.27 -12.07 -31.19
CA ASP A 66 20.12 -12.90 -32.05
C ASP A 66 20.05 -14.37 -31.60
N ALA A 67 19.42 -15.21 -32.43
CA ALA A 67 19.31 -16.65 -32.21
C ALA A 67 20.66 -17.35 -32.02
N LYS A 68 21.77 -16.76 -32.50
CA LYS A 68 23.13 -17.30 -32.31
C LYS A 68 23.62 -17.21 -30.86
N LEU A 69 23.02 -16.34 -30.05
CA LEU A 69 23.36 -16.19 -28.63
C LEU A 69 22.60 -17.19 -27.74
N PHE A 70 21.67 -17.97 -28.31
CA PHE A 70 20.94 -18.99 -27.58
C PHE A 70 21.85 -20.18 -27.25
N ASP A 71 21.99 -20.45 -25.96
CA ASP A 71 22.78 -21.56 -25.43
C ASP A 71 21.90 -22.37 -24.46
N PRO A 72 21.40 -23.54 -24.88
CA PRO A 72 20.59 -24.41 -24.04
C PRO A 72 21.27 -24.84 -22.74
N SER A 73 22.61 -24.91 -22.72
CA SER A 73 23.36 -25.36 -21.52
C SER A 73 23.15 -24.43 -20.32
N LYS A 74 22.88 -23.14 -20.57
CA LYS A 74 22.59 -22.13 -19.54
C LYS A 74 21.26 -22.36 -18.82
N TRP A 75 20.41 -23.23 -19.36
CA TRP A 75 19.07 -23.53 -18.83
C TRP A 75 18.98 -24.93 -18.20
N MET A 76 20.09 -25.69 -18.19
CA MET A 76 20.14 -27.04 -17.61
C MET A 76 19.84 -27.10 -16.10
N PHE A 77 19.82 -25.96 -15.41
CA PHE A 77 19.43 -25.88 -13.99
C PHE A 77 17.92 -26.02 -13.77
N LEU A 78 17.10 -25.81 -14.81
CA LEU A 78 15.68 -26.11 -14.80
C LEU A 78 15.57 -27.62 -15.01
N ASN A 79 15.15 -28.37 -13.99
CA ASN A 79 14.96 -29.82 -14.08
C ASN A 79 14.05 -30.19 -15.28
N GLU A 80 14.12 -31.45 -15.74
CA GLU A 80 13.28 -32.03 -16.81
C GLU A 80 11.76 -32.04 -16.52
N ALA A 81 11.29 -31.26 -15.55
CA ALA A 81 9.88 -31.00 -15.32
C ALA A 81 9.31 -30.35 -16.58
N GLY A 82 8.49 -31.10 -17.31
CA GLY A 82 7.89 -30.65 -18.57
C GLY A 82 7.20 -29.30 -18.46
N THR A 83 7.06 -28.62 -19.60
CA THR A 83 6.33 -27.35 -19.70
C THR A 83 4.84 -27.55 -19.42
N ASN A 84 4.44 -27.41 -18.16
CA ASN A 84 3.04 -27.25 -17.82
C ASN A 84 2.62 -25.82 -18.17
N ILE A 85 2.09 -25.64 -19.38
CA ILE A 85 1.38 -24.42 -19.79
C ILE A 85 -0.02 -24.46 -19.15
N ALA A 86 -0.07 -24.47 -17.81
CA ALA A 86 -1.32 -24.15 -17.15
C ALA A 86 -1.52 -22.65 -17.30
N GLU A 87 -2.68 -22.21 -17.81
CA GLU A 87 -3.04 -20.81 -17.72
C GLU A 87 -2.92 -20.39 -16.24
N PRO A 88 -2.20 -19.30 -15.93
CA PRO A 88 -2.07 -18.85 -14.56
C PRO A 88 -3.48 -18.61 -14.03
N LYS A 89 -3.89 -19.41 -13.05
CA LYS A 89 -5.13 -19.16 -12.31
C LYS A 89 -4.91 -17.86 -11.55
N ILE A 90 -5.34 -16.75 -12.14
CA ILE A 90 -5.36 -15.44 -11.48
C ILE A 90 -6.29 -15.62 -10.28
N PRO A 91 -5.77 -15.66 -9.04
CA PRO A 91 -6.63 -15.71 -7.89
C PRO A 91 -7.49 -14.46 -7.95
N ALA A 92 -8.81 -14.60 -7.86
CA ALA A 92 -9.67 -13.44 -7.78
C ALA A 92 -9.14 -12.57 -6.63
N PHE A 93 -8.60 -11.40 -6.96
CA PHE A 93 -8.03 -10.42 -6.02
C PHE A 93 -9.09 -9.89 -5.03
N LEU A 94 -10.28 -10.50 -5.00
CA LEU A 94 -11.56 -9.87 -4.74
C LEU A 94 -12.18 -10.19 -3.38
N GLU A 95 -11.46 -10.91 -2.52
CA GLU A 95 -11.84 -11.05 -1.12
C GLU A 95 -10.58 -10.93 -0.25
N LEU A 96 -10.12 -9.70 -0.03
CA LEU A 96 -8.91 -9.42 0.78
C LEU A 96 -9.21 -8.53 1.98
N VAL A 97 -10.48 -8.14 2.13
CA VAL A 97 -10.92 -7.07 3.00
C VAL A 97 -11.88 -7.64 4.03
N ASP A 98 -11.42 -7.73 5.27
CA ASP A 98 -12.24 -8.16 6.41
C ASP A 98 -12.69 -6.91 7.18
N ASP A 99 -13.93 -6.46 6.91
CA ASP A 99 -14.51 -5.30 7.57
C ASP A 99 -14.77 -5.53 9.06
N SER A 100 -14.70 -6.78 9.54
CA SER A 100 -14.90 -7.14 10.96
C SER A 100 -13.83 -6.54 11.88
N SER A 101 -12.77 -5.98 11.31
CA SER A 101 -11.75 -5.25 12.04
C SER A 101 -12.01 -3.75 12.14
N ALA A 102 -13.06 -3.21 11.51
CA ALA A 102 -13.42 -1.80 11.63
C ALA A 102 -13.55 -1.38 13.10
N GLY A 103 -13.06 -0.19 13.42
CA GLY A 103 -12.98 0.35 14.77
C GLY A 103 -11.79 -0.14 15.60
N LYS A 104 -11.02 -1.14 15.13
CA LYS A 104 -9.78 -1.57 15.82
C LYS A 104 -8.71 -0.49 15.72
N GLN A 105 -8.10 -0.20 16.86
CA GLN A 105 -7.06 0.82 16.98
C GLN A 105 -5.94 0.29 17.87
N GLN A 106 -4.71 0.35 17.38
CA GLN A 106 -3.54 -0.12 18.13
C GLN A 106 -2.42 0.92 18.13
N VAL A 107 -1.71 1.01 19.24
CA VAL A 107 -0.50 1.83 19.37
C VAL A 107 0.66 1.00 19.91
N VAL A 108 1.83 1.12 19.29
CA VAL A 108 3.08 0.54 19.77
C VAL A 108 4.05 1.62 20.23
N ALA A 109 4.73 1.36 21.34
CA ALA A 109 5.79 2.21 21.85
C ALA A 109 7.14 1.82 21.25
N VAL A 110 7.83 2.77 20.61
CA VAL A 110 9.13 2.56 19.96
C VAL A 110 10.14 3.57 20.51
N GLY A 111 11.03 3.12 21.41
CA GLY A 111 12.02 3.99 22.06
C GLY A 111 13.13 4.49 21.14
N GLY A 112 13.35 3.85 19.99
CA GLY A 112 14.40 4.22 19.03
C GLY A 112 14.05 5.40 18.12
N SER A 113 12.87 6.01 18.26
CA SER A 113 12.41 7.13 17.43
C SER A 113 11.66 8.16 18.25
N GLU A 114 12.10 9.42 18.19
CA GLU A 114 11.36 10.57 18.70
C GLU A 114 10.16 10.96 17.81
N SER A 115 10.18 10.50 16.55
CA SER A 115 9.09 10.70 15.60
C SER A 115 7.90 9.78 15.89
N SER A 116 6.70 10.31 15.70
CA SER A 116 5.45 9.55 15.75
C SER A 116 4.90 9.28 14.35
N PHE A 117 4.17 8.17 14.19
CA PHE A 117 3.57 7.76 12.92
C PHE A 117 2.14 7.32 13.17
N ILE A 118 1.19 7.81 12.37
CA ILE A 118 -0.21 7.36 12.41
C ILE A 118 -0.61 6.93 11.00
N TYR A 119 -1.07 5.69 10.89
CA TYR A 119 -1.73 5.16 9.72
C TYR A 119 -3.17 4.85 10.04
N GLN A 120 -4.08 5.33 9.20
CA GLN A 120 -5.50 5.06 9.32
C GLN A 120 -6.05 4.64 7.98
N ARG A 121 -6.76 3.52 7.93
CA ARG A 121 -7.29 2.97 6.69
C ARG A 121 -8.78 2.77 6.80
N ALA A 122 -9.54 3.20 5.79
CA ALA A 122 -10.95 2.92 5.67
C ALA A 122 -11.25 2.08 4.43
N PHE A 123 -12.32 1.29 4.50
CA PHE A 123 -12.72 0.40 3.42
C PHE A 123 -13.52 1.13 2.34
N LEU A 124 -13.23 0.79 1.09
CA LEU A 124 -13.90 1.30 -0.10
C LEU A 124 -14.71 0.20 -0.78
N ASP A 125 -15.72 0.63 -1.52
CA ASP A 125 -16.65 -0.20 -2.29
C ASP A 125 -16.18 -0.44 -3.74
N PHE A 126 -15.06 0.15 -4.15
CA PHE A 126 -14.50 0.06 -5.50
C PHE A 126 -13.01 -0.35 -5.49
N ASP A 127 -12.55 -0.78 -6.66
CA ASP A 127 -11.17 -1.09 -7.03
C ASP A 127 -10.84 -0.45 -8.39
N TRP A 128 -9.80 -0.93 -9.08
CA TRP A 128 -9.43 -0.47 -10.42
C TRP A 128 -10.51 -0.69 -11.49
N GLN A 129 -11.39 -1.68 -11.35
CA GLN A 129 -12.52 -1.85 -12.28
C GLN A 129 -13.62 -0.81 -12.04
N ASP A 130 -13.53 -0.07 -10.93
CA ASP A 130 -14.39 1.06 -10.62
C ASP A 130 -15.88 0.68 -10.56
N ASN A 131 -16.14 -0.44 -9.90
CA ASN A 131 -17.43 -1.11 -9.82
C ASN A 131 -18.51 -0.33 -9.05
N ALA A 132 -18.19 0.84 -8.46
CA ALA A 132 -19.12 1.66 -7.69
C ALA A 132 -19.17 3.10 -8.20
N GLU A 133 -20.23 3.45 -8.94
CA GLU A 133 -20.58 4.83 -9.33
C GLU A 133 -19.44 5.66 -9.97
N ARG A 134 -18.47 5.01 -10.61
CA ARG A 134 -17.27 5.65 -11.15
C ARG A 134 -16.46 6.46 -10.12
N ALA A 135 -16.48 6.03 -8.86
CA ALA A 135 -15.94 6.77 -7.74
C ALA A 135 -14.41 6.77 -7.62
N LEU A 136 -13.71 5.90 -8.34
CA LEU A 136 -12.25 5.81 -8.28
C LEU A 136 -11.59 7.16 -8.57
N VAL A 137 -11.92 7.78 -9.71
CA VAL A 137 -11.28 9.03 -10.17
C VAL A 137 -11.63 10.23 -9.27
N PRO A 138 -12.91 10.50 -8.94
CA PRO A 138 -13.26 11.56 -7.99
C PRO A 138 -12.56 11.43 -6.65
N THR A 139 -12.43 10.19 -6.13
CA THR A 139 -11.75 9.94 -4.86
C THR A 139 -10.24 10.19 -4.99
N MET A 140 -9.58 9.66 -6.02
CA MET A 140 -8.15 9.89 -6.26
C MET A 140 -7.82 11.38 -6.42
N LEU A 141 -8.65 12.11 -7.15
CA LEU A 141 -8.48 13.56 -7.33
C LEU A 141 -8.64 14.33 -6.02
N LEU A 142 -9.63 13.99 -5.19
CA LEU A 142 -9.78 14.63 -3.89
C LEU A 142 -8.57 14.36 -2.98
N THR A 143 -8.09 13.12 -2.97
CA THR A 143 -6.90 12.76 -2.18
C THR A 143 -5.64 13.46 -2.68
N GLN A 144 -5.50 13.62 -4.00
CA GLN A 144 -4.40 14.37 -4.60
C GLN A 144 -4.49 15.86 -4.26
N TYR A 145 -5.67 16.46 -4.44
CA TYR A 145 -5.92 17.87 -4.10
C TYR A 145 -5.54 18.17 -2.66
N LEU A 146 -5.92 17.30 -1.72
CA LEU A 146 -5.58 17.43 -0.30
C LEU A 146 -4.07 17.32 -0.03
N SER A 147 -3.40 16.38 -0.69
CA SER A 147 -2.04 15.93 -0.32
C SER A 147 -0.91 16.51 -1.18
N GLN A 148 -1.22 17.12 -2.32
CA GLN A 148 -0.21 17.67 -3.23
C GLN A 148 0.67 18.73 -2.56
N CYS A 149 1.83 19.00 -3.18
CA CYS A 149 2.69 20.10 -2.76
C CYS A 149 1.90 21.41 -2.77
N GLU A 150 1.98 22.19 -1.69
CA GLU A 150 1.18 23.41 -1.47
C GLU A 150 -0.35 23.19 -1.47
N GLY A 151 -0.81 21.93 -1.35
CA GLY A 151 -2.21 21.60 -1.09
C GLY A 151 -2.61 21.83 0.38
N PRO A 152 -3.90 21.66 0.73
CA PRO A 152 -4.42 21.92 2.07
C PRO A 152 -3.66 21.22 3.22
N LEU A 153 -3.33 19.93 3.08
CA LEU A 153 -2.61 19.19 4.13
C LEU A 153 -1.13 19.58 4.19
N TRP A 154 -0.54 19.94 3.06
CA TRP A 154 0.84 20.44 3.03
C TRP A 154 0.96 21.73 3.82
N ILE A 155 0.12 22.72 3.52
CA ILE A 155 0.16 24.02 4.17
C ILE A 155 -0.15 23.88 5.67
N ALA A 156 -1.28 23.27 6.01
CA ALA A 156 -1.79 23.31 7.39
C ALA A 156 -1.20 22.24 8.33
N ILE A 157 -0.52 21.22 7.81
CA ILE A 157 0.09 20.17 8.66
C ILE A 157 1.61 20.23 8.58
N ARG A 158 2.17 20.31 7.37
CA ARG A 158 3.63 20.40 7.19
C ARG A 158 4.13 21.83 7.40
N GLY A 159 3.45 22.83 6.84
CA GLY A 159 3.80 24.25 7.01
C GLY A 159 3.77 24.69 8.48
N ASP A 160 2.81 24.19 9.24
CA ASP A 160 2.67 24.45 10.69
C ASP A 160 3.61 23.57 11.55
N GLY A 161 4.42 22.69 10.94
CA GLY A 161 5.40 21.86 11.64
C GLY A 161 4.80 20.73 12.49
N LEU A 162 3.53 20.37 12.29
CA LEU A 162 2.85 19.32 13.05
C LEU A 162 3.35 17.91 12.64
N ALA A 163 3.60 17.72 11.34
CA ALA A 163 4.19 16.52 10.79
C ALA A 163 5.03 16.81 9.55
N TYR A 164 6.06 16.00 9.30
CA TYR A 164 6.84 16.13 8.07
C TYR A 164 6.02 15.79 6.82
N GLY A 165 5.12 14.80 6.92
CA GLY A 165 4.21 14.43 5.83
C GLY A 165 2.80 14.14 6.33
N ALA A 166 1.81 14.62 5.59
CA ALA A 166 0.39 14.32 5.81
C ALA A 166 -0.25 14.07 4.45
N ASN A 167 -0.55 12.81 4.15
CA ASN A 167 -1.02 12.40 2.84
C ASN A 167 -2.18 11.42 2.95
N ILE A 168 -3.08 11.47 1.97
CA ILE A 168 -4.15 10.52 1.80
C ILE A 168 -3.96 9.81 0.45
N TYR A 169 -4.11 8.48 0.44
CA TYR A 169 -3.91 7.65 -0.75
C TYR A 169 -5.08 6.71 -0.97
N VAL A 170 -5.50 6.54 -2.22
CA VAL A 170 -6.37 5.44 -2.63
C VAL A 170 -5.51 4.20 -2.91
N ARG A 171 -5.80 3.10 -2.22
CA ARG A 171 -5.19 1.78 -2.40
C ARG A 171 -6.21 0.88 -3.11
N ALA A 172 -6.44 1.13 -4.41
CA ALA A 172 -7.47 0.46 -5.20
C ALA A 172 -7.34 -1.07 -5.21
N ASP A 173 -6.11 -1.60 -5.26
CA ASP A 173 -5.84 -3.05 -5.16
C ASP A 173 -6.35 -3.67 -3.84
N ARG A 174 -6.41 -2.88 -2.78
CA ARG A 174 -6.85 -3.30 -1.45
C ARG A 174 -8.27 -2.85 -1.13
N LYS A 175 -8.95 -2.16 -2.05
CA LYS A 175 -10.22 -1.46 -1.79
C LYS A 175 -10.18 -0.63 -0.50
N MET A 176 -9.13 0.16 -0.33
CA MET A 176 -8.91 0.96 0.87
C MET A 176 -8.53 2.39 0.50
N ILE A 177 -8.82 3.31 1.39
CA ILE A 177 -8.21 4.63 1.45
C ILE A 177 -7.36 4.72 2.70
N GLU A 178 -6.20 5.37 2.63
CA GLU A 178 -5.20 5.42 3.69
C GLU A 178 -4.80 6.87 3.98
N LEU A 179 -4.95 7.30 5.23
CA LEU A 179 -4.28 8.46 5.79
C LEU A 179 -2.92 8.04 6.36
N SER A 180 -1.88 8.76 5.98
CA SER A 180 -0.50 8.62 6.47
C SER A 180 -0.02 9.94 7.06
N LEU A 181 0.11 9.98 8.39
CA LEU A 181 0.79 11.06 9.09
C LEU A 181 2.19 10.57 9.46
N TYR A 182 3.17 11.06 8.72
CA TYR A 182 4.55 10.57 8.73
C TYR A 182 5.48 11.54 9.46
N ARG A 183 6.25 11.01 10.42
CA ARG A 183 7.15 11.77 11.31
C ARG A 183 6.46 13.00 11.92
N CYS A 184 5.44 12.73 12.70
CA CYS A 184 4.71 13.74 13.48
C CYS A 184 5.54 14.18 14.68
N ALA A 185 5.67 15.49 14.86
CA ALA A 185 6.08 16.09 16.12
C ALA A 185 4.90 16.16 17.10
N GLN A 186 3.71 16.45 16.58
CA GLN A 186 2.46 16.60 17.34
C GLN A 186 1.36 15.70 16.76
N PRO A 187 1.39 14.37 17.02
CA PRO A 187 0.53 13.40 16.34
C PRO A 187 -0.97 13.61 16.60
N ALA A 188 -1.36 13.95 17.84
CA ALA A 188 -2.77 14.19 18.17
C ALA A 188 -3.32 15.44 17.46
N GLU A 189 -2.54 16.53 17.43
CA GLU A 189 -2.92 17.78 16.76
C GLU A 189 -2.92 17.64 15.24
N ALA A 190 -1.90 16.99 14.66
CA ALA A 190 -1.84 16.70 13.23
C ALA A 190 -3.07 15.92 12.75
N TYR A 191 -3.50 14.91 13.54
CA TYR A 191 -4.72 14.16 13.23
C TYR A 191 -5.96 15.04 13.30
N LYS A 192 -6.13 15.81 14.38
CA LYS A 192 -7.30 16.67 14.59
C LYS A 192 -7.44 17.71 13.45
N ASN A 193 -6.34 18.35 13.07
CA ASN A 193 -6.33 19.35 12.01
C ASN A 193 -6.63 18.71 10.65
N THR A 194 -6.08 17.52 10.38
CA THR A 194 -6.39 16.76 9.16
C THR A 194 -7.88 16.42 9.07
N SER A 195 -8.48 15.88 10.15
CA SER A 195 -9.92 15.56 10.23
C SER A 195 -10.76 16.79 9.92
N LYS A 196 -10.43 17.91 10.58
CA LYS A 196 -11.14 19.18 10.41
C LYS A 196 -11.06 19.69 8.96
N ILE A 197 -9.89 19.66 8.33
CA ILE A 197 -9.71 20.10 6.93
C ILE A 197 -10.60 19.28 6.00
N VAL A 198 -10.63 17.96 6.17
CA VAL A 198 -11.45 17.07 5.35
C VAL A 198 -12.94 17.31 5.60
N GLU A 199 -13.36 17.40 6.86
CA GLU A 199 -14.76 17.69 7.23
C GLU A 199 -15.22 19.04 6.67
N ASP A 200 -14.43 20.10 6.85
CA ASP A 200 -14.75 21.45 6.35
C ASP A 200 -14.83 21.45 4.82
N LEU A 201 -13.92 20.77 4.12
CA LEU A 201 -13.95 20.67 2.66
C LEU A 201 -15.18 19.92 2.15
N VAL A 202 -15.52 18.78 2.77
CA VAL A 202 -16.69 17.96 2.39
C VAL A 202 -17.99 18.70 2.68
N ASN A 203 -18.08 19.40 3.82
CA ASN A 203 -19.29 20.14 4.22
C ASN A 203 -19.51 21.40 3.39
N THR A 204 -18.44 22.14 3.09
CA THR A 204 -18.56 23.41 2.34
C THR A 204 -18.58 23.20 0.83
N GLY A 205 -17.98 22.10 0.34
CA GLY A 205 -17.80 21.83 -1.09
C GLY A 205 -16.92 22.84 -1.82
N LYS A 206 -16.18 23.68 -1.08
CA LYS A 206 -15.36 24.76 -1.65
C LYS A 206 -14.03 24.22 -2.13
N ILE A 207 -13.94 23.92 -3.41
CA ILE A 207 -12.69 23.58 -4.09
C ILE A 207 -12.14 24.82 -4.80
N ASP A 208 -10.87 25.09 -4.60
CA ASP A 208 -10.11 26.01 -5.45
C ASP A 208 -9.85 25.34 -6.80
N VAL A 209 -10.33 25.97 -7.88
CA VAL A 209 -10.29 25.42 -9.23
C VAL A 209 -8.86 25.32 -9.77
N ASP A 210 -8.00 26.28 -9.45
CA ASP A 210 -6.60 26.28 -9.90
C ASP A 210 -5.82 25.17 -9.19
N GLN A 211 -6.08 24.97 -7.89
CA GLN A 211 -5.51 23.87 -7.12
C GLN A 211 -6.04 22.50 -7.59
N LEU A 212 -7.30 22.39 -8.00
CA LEU A 212 -7.84 21.17 -8.59
C LEU A 212 -7.19 20.87 -9.95
N GLU A 213 -6.98 21.89 -10.77
CA GLU A 213 -6.26 21.77 -12.04
C GLU A 213 -4.80 21.33 -11.80
N ALA A 214 -4.14 21.84 -10.76
CA ALA A 214 -2.82 21.35 -10.34
C ALA A 214 -2.88 19.87 -9.91
N ALA A 215 -3.91 19.47 -9.16
CA ALA A 215 -4.10 18.09 -8.71
C ALA A 215 -4.28 17.13 -9.88
N LYS A 216 -5.04 17.51 -10.91
CA LYS A 216 -5.17 16.71 -12.15
C LYS A 216 -3.81 16.48 -12.82
N ARG A 217 -2.99 17.52 -12.95
CA ARG A 217 -1.65 17.43 -13.55
C ARG A 217 -0.72 16.56 -12.71
N SER A 218 -0.72 16.76 -11.41
CA SER A 218 0.10 16.00 -10.46
C SER A 218 -0.27 14.51 -10.48
N LEU A 219 -1.57 14.18 -10.42
CA LEU A 219 -2.04 12.80 -10.45
C LEU A 219 -1.72 12.12 -11.80
N THR A 220 -1.93 12.82 -12.90
CA THR A 220 -1.59 12.31 -14.25
C THR A 220 -0.10 12.04 -14.38
N PHE A 221 0.75 12.94 -13.86
CA PHE A 221 2.19 12.73 -13.82
C PHE A 221 2.58 11.53 -12.95
N GLU A 222 1.99 11.37 -11.77
CA GLU A 222 2.26 10.23 -10.88
C GLU A 222 1.90 8.89 -11.55
N LEU A 223 0.77 8.83 -12.25
CA LEU A 223 0.36 7.62 -12.97
C LEU A 223 1.26 7.31 -14.17
N THR A 224 1.59 8.32 -14.99
CA THR A 224 2.38 8.12 -16.21
C THR A 224 3.87 7.89 -15.93
N SER A 225 4.42 8.51 -14.88
CA SER A 225 5.82 8.32 -14.50
C SER A 225 6.15 6.90 -14.04
N GLN A 226 5.15 6.11 -13.62
CA GLN A 226 5.32 4.68 -13.31
C GLN A 226 5.76 3.86 -14.54
N GLU A 227 5.48 4.33 -15.75
CA GLU A 227 5.91 3.70 -17.01
C GLU A 227 7.23 4.28 -17.55
N GLY A 228 7.98 5.02 -16.72
CA GLY A 228 9.22 5.71 -17.15
C GLY A 228 10.37 4.82 -17.60
N THR A 229 10.29 3.50 -17.40
CA THR A 229 11.31 2.53 -17.83
C THR A 229 10.67 1.29 -18.45
N VAL A 230 11.42 0.56 -19.29
CA VAL A 230 10.94 -0.70 -19.90
C VAL A 230 10.53 -1.73 -18.84
N ILE A 231 11.33 -1.86 -17.77
CA ILE A 231 11.05 -2.80 -16.69
C ILE A 231 9.77 -2.42 -15.95
N SER A 232 9.61 -1.14 -15.58
CA SER A 232 8.44 -0.68 -14.85
C SER A 232 7.15 -0.75 -15.68
N ALA A 233 7.22 -0.38 -16.97
CA ALA A 233 6.09 -0.50 -17.90
C ALA A 233 5.63 -1.97 -18.04
N ALA A 234 6.56 -2.90 -18.11
CA ALA A 234 6.23 -4.31 -18.22
C ALA A 234 5.70 -4.92 -16.92
N GLN A 235 6.25 -4.55 -15.76
CA GLN A 235 5.68 -4.92 -14.46
C GLN A 235 4.24 -4.43 -14.33
N LEU A 236 3.96 -3.20 -14.79
CA LEU A 236 2.62 -2.64 -14.79
C LEU A 236 1.69 -3.38 -15.76
N ALA A 237 2.15 -3.75 -16.95
CA ALA A 237 1.38 -4.54 -17.91
C ALA A 237 0.98 -5.91 -17.35
N ILE A 238 1.91 -6.59 -16.66
CA ILE A 238 1.64 -7.85 -15.95
C ILE A 238 0.61 -7.61 -14.83
N ALA A 239 0.77 -6.55 -14.03
CA ALA A 239 -0.20 -6.20 -12.98
C ALA A 239 -1.60 -5.89 -13.54
N GLN A 240 -1.70 -5.21 -14.69
CA GLN A 240 -2.96 -4.93 -15.37
C GLN A 240 -3.67 -6.21 -15.81
N GLN A 241 -2.94 -7.22 -16.28
CA GLN A 241 -3.51 -8.54 -16.59
C GLN A 241 -4.12 -9.19 -15.34
N PHE A 242 -3.41 -9.17 -14.20
CA PHE A 242 -3.94 -9.69 -12.94
C PHE A 242 -5.17 -8.91 -12.44
N ARG A 243 -5.28 -7.64 -12.79
CA ARG A 243 -6.43 -6.78 -12.46
C ARG A 243 -7.59 -6.92 -13.47
N ASN A 244 -7.44 -7.71 -14.53
CA ASN A 244 -8.37 -7.81 -15.66
C ASN A 244 -8.68 -6.45 -16.31
N LEU A 245 -7.67 -5.60 -16.47
CA LEU A 245 -7.82 -4.28 -17.09
C LEU A 245 -7.49 -4.32 -18.58
N PRO A 246 -8.18 -3.54 -19.43
CA PRO A 246 -7.84 -3.42 -20.84
C PRO A 246 -6.50 -2.70 -21.03
N LYS A 247 -5.81 -2.96 -22.14
CA LYS A 247 -4.49 -2.37 -22.46
C LYS A 247 -4.50 -0.83 -22.44
N GLU A 248 -5.60 -0.22 -22.88
CA GLU A 248 -5.76 1.24 -22.95
C GLU A 248 -6.26 1.86 -21.63
N TYR A 249 -6.35 1.07 -20.55
CA TYR A 249 -6.95 1.52 -19.29
C TYR A 249 -6.29 2.77 -18.73
N MET A 250 -4.96 2.85 -18.71
CA MET A 250 -4.25 4.01 -18.15
C MET A 250 -4.51 5.29 -18.96
N ARG A 251 -4.62 5.18 -20.29
CA ARG A 251 -4.98 6.31 -21.15
C ARG A 251 -6.39 6.80 -20.84
N GLU A 252 -7.35 5.89 -20.72
CA GLU A 252 -8.73 6.22 -20.37
C GLU A 252 -8.83 6.80 -18.95
N LEU A 253 -8.08 6.27 -17.99
CA LEU A 253 -8.03 6.79 -16.64
C LEU A 253 -7.52 8.25 -16.61
N CYS A 254 -6.46 8.56 -17.36
CA CYS A 254 -5.94 9.93 -17.49
C CYS A 254 -6.96 10.87 -18.13
N LYS A 255 -7.67 10.41 -19.17
CA LYS A 255 -8.76 11.18 -19.79
C LYS A 255 -9.86 11.50 -18.78
N ARG A 256 -10.32 10.50 -18.03
CA ARG A 256 -11.33 10.66 -16.98
C ARG A 256 -10.88 11.63 -15.88
N ILE A 257 -9.60 11.57 -15.47
CA ILE A 257 -9.01 12.52 -14.52
C ILE A 257 -9.13 13.95 -15.04
N TRP A 258 -8.83 14.16 -16.33
CA TRP A 258 -8.90 15.48 -16.94
C TRP A 258 -10.34 16.04 -17.02
N GLU A 259 -11.29 15.18 -17.38
CA GLU A 259 -12.71 15.53 -17.57
C GLU A 259 -13.49 15.68 -16.26
N THR A 260 -13.01 15.11 -15.15
CA THR A 260 -13.72 15.17 -13.86
C THR A 260 -13.74 16.59 -13.29
N GLY A 261 -14.94 17.07 -12.93
CA GLY A 261 -15.18 18.40 -12.38
C GLY A 261 -15.18 18.45 -10.85
N ALA A 262 -15.09 19.66 -10.27
CA ALA A 262 -15.06 19.87 -8.82
C ALA A 262 -16.31 19.33 -8.10
N GLU A 263 -17.47 19.42 -8.77
CA GLU A 263 -18.73 18.91 -8.25
C GLU A 263 -18.68 17.40 -8.00
N ASP A 264 -18.20 16.61 -8.96
CA ASP A 264 -18.06 15.16 -8.81
C ASP A 264 -17.01 14.79 -7.75
N VAL A 265 -15.90 15.52 -7.71
CA VAL A 265 -14.84 15.35 -6.69
C VAL A 265 -15.42 15.45 -5.29
N ILE A 266 -16.28 16.45 -5.02
CA ILE A 266 -16.94 16.59 -3.71
C ILE A 266 -18.08 15.59 -3.54
N LYS A 267 -19.04 15.52 -4.47
CA LYS A 267 -20.26 14.72 -4.30
C LYS A 267 -19.97 13.22 -4.24
N ILE A 268 -19.04 12.75 -5.06
CA ILE A 268 -18.71 11.32 -5.19
C ILE A 268 -17.49 10.98 -4.32
N GLY A 269 -16.42 11.76 -4.41
CA GLY A 269 -15.17 11.50 -3.69
C GLY A 269 -15.24 11.87 -2.20
N GLY A 270 -15.90 12.97 -1.86
CA GLY A 270 -16.02 13.49 -0.49
C GLY A 270 -16.48 12.46 0.54
N PRO A 271 -17.63 11.78 0.33
CA PRO A 271 -18.11 10.73 1.23
C PRO A 271 -17.10 9.60 1.46
N ARG A 272 -16.30 9.24 0.44
CA ARG A 272 -15.28 8.17 0.53
C ARG A 272 -14.04 8.60 1.28
N VAL A 273 -13.61 9.86 1.12
CA VAL A 273 -12.53 10.42 1.93
C VAL A 273 -12.96 10.61 3.38
N ALA A 274 -14.20 11.06 3.62
CA ALA A 274 -14.77 11.23 4.96
C ALA A 274 -14.84 9.93 5.77
N LYS A 275 -14.96 8.75 5.11
CA LYS A 275 -14.86 7.44 5.78
C LYS A 275 -13.59 7.29 6.60
N LEU A 276 -12.49 7.95 6.23
CA LEU A 276 -11.29 7.92 7.07
C LEU A 276 -11.58 8.37 8.50
N PHE A 277 -12.54 9.25 8.73
CA PHE A 277 -12.83 9.83 10.04
C PHE A 277 -14.12 9.31 10.69
N ASP A 278 -14.80 8.33 10.06
CA ASP A 278 -15.93 7.62 10.68
C ASP A 278 -15.43 6.43 11.52
N PRO A 279 -15.59 6.45 12.86
CA PRO A 279 -15.14 5.38 13.77
C PRO A 279 -15.65 3.98 13.41
N LYS A 280 -16.72 3.86 12.62
CA LYS A 280 -17.29 2.58 12.20
C LYS A 280 -16.66 2.02 10.92
N SER A 281 -15.79 2.76 10.26
CA SER A 281 -15.33 2.41 8.92
C SER A 281 -13.81 2.36 8.75
N PHE A 282 -13.05 2.77 9.78
CA PHE A 282 -11.59 2.75 9.74
C PHE A 282 -10.93 1.78 10.73
N ILE A 283 -9.68 1.43 10.45
CA ILE A 283 -8.71 0.85 11.37
C ILE A 283 -7.54 1.81 11.56
N ARG A 284 -6.94 1.83 12.76
CA ARG A 284 -5.82 2.71 13.08
C ARG A 284 -4.64 1.96 13.66
N ALA A 285 -3.44 2.30 13.20
CA ALA A 285 -2.19 1.91 13.80
C ALA A 285 -1.35 3.15 14.08
N ALA A 286 -0.77 3.24 15.27
CA ALA A 286 0.16 4.29 15.63
C ALA A 286 1.47 3.69 16.17
N ALA A 287 2.59 4.30 15.83
CA ALA A 287 3.89 4.01 16.41
C ALA A 287 4.47 5.31 16.96
N VAL A 288 4.74 5.35 18.27
CA VAL A 288 5.16 6.58 18.95
C VAL A 288 6.25 6.29 19.97
N HIS A 289 7.01 7.31 20.35
CA HIS A 289 7.91 7.22 21.49
C HIS A 289 7.13 6.85 22.77
N PRO A 290 7.66 6.02 23.70
CA PRO A 290 6.98 5.65 24.94
C PRO A 290 6.39 6.83 25.74
N SER A 291 7.05 7.99 25.74
CA SER A 291 6.56 9.20 26.43
C SER A 291 5.24 9.76 25.86
N LYS A 292 4.90 9.41 24.62
CA LYS A 292 3.72 9.91 23.88
C LYS A 292 2.51 8.98 23.96
N ILE A 293 2.63 7.79 24.56
CA ILE A 293 1.51 6.82 24.66
C ILE A 293 0.28 7.43 25.35
N ASN A 294 0.49 8.14 26.45
CA ASN A 294 -0.62 8.78 27.19
C ASN A 294 -1.30 9.88 26.38
N GLU A 295 -0.57 10.61 25.54
CA GLU A 295 -1.13 11.62 24.62
C GLU A 295 -2.04 10.94 23.60
N ILE A 296 -1.55 9.86 22.98
CA ILE A 296 -2.29 9.09 21.98
C ILE A 296 -3.54 8.44 22.56
N GLN A 297 -3.47 7.85 23.76
CA GLN A 297 -4.63 7.26 24.42
C GLN A 297 -5.71 8.30 24.75
N LYS A 298 -5.32 9.53 25.10
CA LYS A 298 -6.27 10.64 25.30
C LYS A 298 -6.88 11.11 24.00
N ALA A 299 -6.07 11.21 22.93
CA ALA A 299 -6.54 11.63 21.62
C ALA A 299 -7.49 10.61 20.99
N PHE A 300 -7.25 9.32 21.24
CA PHE A 300 -7.95 8.20 20.60
C PHE A 300 -8.52 7.24 21.64
N PRO A 301 -9.71 7.54 22.20
CA PRO A 301 -10.36 6.65 23.15
C PRO A 301 -10.53 5.24 22.60
N GLY A 302 -10.18 4.24 23.40
CA GLY A 302 -10.26 2.82 23.03
C GLY A 302 -9.07 2.28 22.23
N ILE A 303 -8.02 3.08 21.99
CA ILE A 303 -6.79 2.56 21.37
C ILE A 303 -6.05 1.63 22.32
N GLU A 304 -5.73 0.42 21.85
CA GLU A 304 -5.05 -0.59 22.63
C GLU A 304 -3.52 -0.46 22.49
N THR A 305 -2.81 -0.49 23.60
CA THR A 305 -1.34 -0.52 23.57
C THR A 305 -0.86 -1.96 23.35
N VAL A 306 -0.15 -2.20 22.25
CA VAL A 306 0.40 -3.51 21.92
C VAL A 306 1.88 -3.58 22.29
N GLN A 307 2.31 -4.73 22.79
CA GLN A 307 3.72 -4.97 23.06
C GLN A 307 4.40 -5.37 21.75
N LEU A 308 5.62 -4.86 21.51
CA LEU A 308 6.39 -5.21 20.32
C LEU A 308 6.51 -6.73 20.12
N LYS A 309 6.75 -7.46 21.22
CA LYS A 309 6.85 -8.93 21.24
C LYS A 309 5.60 -9.67 20.75
N SER A 310 4.41 -9.07 20.83
CA SER A 310 3.18 -9.71 20.35
C SER A 310 3.03 -9.62 18.84
N LEU A 311 3.85 -8.81 18.17
CA LEU A 311 3.89 -8.67 16.72
C LEU A 311 4.94 -9.59 16.07
N GLN A 312 5.89 -10.11 16.86
CA GLN A 312 6.93 -11.02 16.40
C GLN A 312 6.38 -12.44 16.15
N LEU A 313 6.98 -13.16 15.20
CA LEU A 313 6.76 -14.60 15.05
C LEU A 313 7.15 -15.31 16.34
N LYS A 314 6.31 -16.26 16.74
CA LYS A 314 6.64 -17.20 17.81
C LYS A 314 7.46 -18.32 17.18
N ILE A 315 8.66 -18.53 17.72
CA ILE A 315 9.66 -19.49 17.26
C ILE A 315 9.85 -20.52 18.34
#